data_AF-A0A367AXD3-F1
#
_entry.id   AF-A0A367AXD3-F1
#
_cell.length_a   1.000
_cell.length_b   1.000
_cell.length_c   1.000
_cell.angle_alpha   90.00
_cell.angle_beta   90.00
_cell.angle_gamma   90.00
#
_symmetry.space_group_name_H-M   'P 1'
#
loop_
_entity.id
_entity.type
_entity.pdbx_description
1 polymer ?
#
loop_
_entity_poly.entity_id
_entity_poly.type
_entity_poly.pdbx_seq_one_letter_code
_entity_poly.pdbx_strand_id
1 'polypeptide(L)' 'MELDRQELVRILRTEGDNDTADRVEAELPDRLDTARDADALAAVGLDRTQLMAKLAGGSLGGTVAP' A
#
# COMPACT_ATOMS: atom_id res chain seq x y z
N MET A 1 11.42 5.54 -1.95
CA MET A 1 11.38 4.38 -1.04
C MET A 1 10.70 3.29 -1.83
N GLU A 2 11.36 2.14 -1.97
CA GLU A 2 10.86 1.04 -2.79
C GLU A 2 9.99 0.11 -1.94
N LEU A 3 8.78 -0.16 -2.41
CA LEU A 3 7.80 -1.05 -1.79
C LEU A 3 7.42 -2.10 -2.83
N ASP A 4 7.39 -3.37 -2.42
CA ASP A 4 6.87 -4.42 -3.29
C ASP A 4 5.35 -4.32 -3.38
N ARG A 5 4.83 -4.45 -4.60
CA ARG A 5 3.38 -4.43 -4.88
C ARG A 5 2.64 -5.45 -4.04
N GLN A 6 3.19 -6.65 -3.92
CA GLN A 6 2.61 -7.73 -3.11
C GLN A 6 2.45 -7.32 -1.64
N GLU A 7 3.38 -6.53 -1.10
CA GLU A 7 3.31 -6.02 0.27
C GLU A 7 2.18 -4.99 0.40
N LEU A 8 2.05 -4.09 -0.58
CA LEU A 8 0.97 -3.11 -0.61
C LEU A 8 -0.41 -3.77 -0.72
N VAL A 9 -0.57 -4.75 -1.63
CA VAL A 9 -1.80 -5.55 -1.76
C VAL A 9 -2.16 -6.22 -0.44
N ARG A 10 -1.16 -6.77 0.27
CA ARG A 10 -1.39 -7.41 1.57
C ARG A 10 -1.88 -6.44 2.63
N ILE A 11 -1.28 -5.25 2.72
CA ILE A 11 -1.72 -4.19 3.65
C ILE A 11 -3.17 -3.79 3.33
N LEU A 12 -3.46 -3.51 2.07
CA LEU A 12 -4.81 -3.13 1.62
C LEU A 12 -5.86 -4.19 1.94
N ARG A 13 -5.57 -5.47 1.66
CA ARG A 13 -6.45 -6.59 2.02
C ARG A 13 -6.64 -6.72 3.54
N THR A 14 -5.59 -6.45 4.32
CA THR A 14 -5.65 -6.49 5.79
C THR A 14 -6.55 -5.38 6.35
N GLU A 15 -6.56 -4.22 5.70
CA GLU A 15 -7.43 -3.09 6.04
C GLU A 15 -8.88 -3.25 5.52
N GLY A 16 -9.15 -4.29 4.72
CA GLY A 16 -10.46 -4.53 4.09
C GLY A 16 -10.63 -3.83 2.74
N ASP A 17 -9.59 -3.17 2.25
CA ASP A 17 -9.53 -2.35 1.03
C ASP A 17 -9.26 -3.24 -0.21
N ASN A 18 -10.07 -4.29 -0.38
CA ASN A 18 -9.86 -5.34 -1.38
C ASN A 18 -9.95 -4.82 -2.83
N ASP A 19 -10.87 -3.89 -3.10
CA ASP A 19 -11.04 -3.29 -4.44
C ASP A 19 -9.82 -2.49 -4.88
N THR A 20 -9.14 -1.83 -3.93
CA THR A 20 -7.91 -1.08 -4.17
C THR A 20 -6.74 -2.06 -4.33
N ALA A 21 -6.71 -3.13 -3.53
CA ALA A 21 -5.70 -4.18 -3.62
C ALA A 21 -5.69 -4.86 -4.99
N ASP A 22 -6.87 -5.18 -5.55
CA ASP A 22 -6.96 -5.82 -6.86
C ASP A 22 -6.54 -4.86 -7.99
N ARG A 23 -6.86 -3.57 -7.88
CA ARG A 23 -6.37 -2.54 -8.82
C ARG A 23 -4.86 -2.37 -8.74
N VAL A 24 -4.29 -2.34 -7.55
CA VAL A 24 -2.83 -2.30 -7.33
C VAL A 24 -2.17 -3.52 -7.97
N GLU A 25 -2.73 -4.71 -7.77
CA GLU A 25 -2.21 -5.96 -8.33
C GLU A 25 -2.26 -5.97 -9.88
N ALA A 26 -3.26 -5.33 -10.48
CA ALA A 26 -3.43 -5.29 -11.93
C ALA A 26 -2.66 -4.16 -12.63
N GLU A 27 -2.63 -2.96 -12.03
CA GLU A 27 -2.17 -1.74 -12.70
C GLU A 27 -0.73 -1.35 -12.33
N LEU A 28 -0.25 -1.76 -11.14
CA LEU A 28 1.07 -1.36 -10.67
C LEU A 28 2.13 -2.42 -10.98
N PRO A 29 3.39 -1.99 -11.24
CA PRO A 29 4.51 -2.90 -11.43
C PRO A 29 4.92 -3.60 -10.12
N ASP A 30 5.67 -4.70 -10.22
CA ASP A 30 6.08 -5.51 -9.06
C ASP A 30 6.84 -4.71 -7.99
N ARG A 31 7.71 -3.77 -8.42
CA ARG A 31 8.36 -2.81 -7.54
C ARG A 31 7.81 -1.41 -7.77
N LEU A 32 7.46 -0.76 -6.67
CA LEU A 32 6.95 0.58 -6.64
C LEU A 32 7.89 1.51 -5.88
N ASP A 33 8.37 2.56 -6.53
CA ASP A 33 9.04 3.66 -5.83
C ASP A 33 8.01 4.73 -5.48
N THR A 34 7.62 4.81 -4.21
CA THR A 34 6.69 5.84 -3.69
C THR A 34 7.12 7.29 -3.95
N ALA A 35 8.39 7.52 -4.32
CA ALA A 35 8.89 8.83 -4.72
C ALA A 35 8.74 9.11 -6.24
N ARG A 36 8.92 8.10 -7.10
CA ARG A 36 8.82 8.25 -8.57
C ARG A 36 7.45 7.89 -9.12
N ASP A 37 6.82 6.87 -8.57
CA ASP A 37 5.57 6.28 -9.03
C ASP A 37 4.35 6.88 -8.33
N ALA A 38 4.47 8.11 -7.84
CA ALA A 38 3.39 8.81 -7.15
C ALA A 38 2.14 8.96 -8.05
N ASP A 39 2.33 9.17 -9.36
CA ASP A 39 1.23 9.26 -10.33
C ASP A 39 0.54 7.91 -10.55
N ALA A 40 1.30 6.81 -10.58
CA ALA A 40 0.75 5.46 -10.73
C ALA A 40 -0.03 5.05 -9.48
N LEU A 41 0.48 5.38 -8.30
CA LEU A 41 -0.23 5.24 -7.03
C LEU A 41 -1.53 6.07 -7.03
N ALA A 42 -1.47 7.31 -7.48
CA ALA A 42 -2.65 8.17 -7.56
C ALA A 42 -3.72 7.61 -8.51
N ALA A 43 -3.32 6.93 -9.59
CA ALA A 43 -4.24 6.27 -10.52
C ALA A 43 -5.10 5.19 -9.85
N VAL A 44 -4.53 4.43 -8.90
CA VAL A 44 -5.28 3.44 -8.11
C VAL A 44 -5.97 4.05 -6.88
N GLY A 45 -5.85 5.37 -6.68
CA GLY A 45 -6.44 6.10 -5.55
C GLY A 45 -5.59 6.10 -4.27
N LEU A 46 -4.31 5.73 -4.38
CA LEU A 46 -3.35 5.76 -3.28
C LEU A 46 -2.46 6.98 -3.41
N ASP A 47 -2.36 7.77 -2.35
CA ASP A 47 -1.37 8.86 -2.29
C ASP A 47 -0.26 8.51 -1.30
N ARG A 48 0.82 9.32 -1.29
CA ARG A 48 1.94 9.14 -0.36
C ARG A 48 1.49 9.19 1.10
N THR A 49 0.51 10.03 1.44
CA THR A 49 0.00 10.19 2.80
C THR A 49 -0.79 8.97 3.24
N GLN A 50 -1.64 8.44 2.37
CA GLN A 50 -2.39 7.20 2.55
C GLN A 50 -1.43 6.03 2.71
N LEU A 51 -0.41 5.90 1.84
CA LEU A 51 0.62 4.87 2.00
C LEU A 51 1.34 4.97 3.33
N MET A 52 1.71 6.18 3.76
CA MET A 52 2.36 6.39 5.07
C MET A 52 1.40 6.09 6.23
N ALA A 53 0.12 6.43 6.10
CA ALA A 53 -0.90 6.14 7.10
C ALA A 53 -1.19 4.63 7.18
N LYS A 54 -1.27 3.94 6.05
CA LYS A 54 -1.44 2.49 5.94
C LYS A 54 -0.18 1.74 6.39
N LEU A 55 1.01 2.28 6.16
CA LEU A 55 2.26 1.72 6.68
C LEU A 55 2.37 1.93 8.20
N ALA A 56 1.95 3.09 8.71
CA ALA A 56 1.92 3.40 10.13
C ALA A 56 0.80 2.64 10.88
N GLY A 57 -0.35 2.42 10.23
CA GLY A 57 -1.51 1.72 10.77
C GLY A 57 -1.51 0.21 10.51
N GLY A 58 -0.77 -0.25 9.51
CA GLY A 58 -0.85 -1.61 8.96
C GLY A 58 0.05 -2.63 9.64
N SER A 59 1.27 -2.30 10.07
CA SER A 59 2.10 -3.22 10.90
C SER A 59 3.51 -2.71 11.25
N LEU A 60 3.63 -1.60 11.96
CA LEU A 60 4.73 -1.42 12.93
C LEU A 60 4.20 -1.47 14.37
N GLY A 61 3.17 -2.27 14.60
CA GLY A 61 2.52 -2.49 15.89
C GLY A 61 2.33 -3.97 16.18
N GLY A 62 3.40 -4.76 16.06
CA GLY A 62 3.45 -6.00 16.84
C GLY A 62 3.41 -5.63 18.32
N THR A 63 2.47 -6.20 19.08
CA THR A 63 2.24 -6.06 20.52
C THR A 63 1.63 -4.74 21.03
N VAL A 64 0.30 -4.66 21.00
CA VAL A 64 -0.44 -4.24 22.20
C VAL A 64 -1.42 -5.37 22.54
N ALA A 65 -0.86 -6.47 23.05
CA ALA A 65 -1.60 -7.35 23.93
C ALA A 65 -1.46 -6.78 25.35
N PRO A 66 -2.50 -6.80 26.21
CA PRO A 66 -2.26 -6.86 27.64
C PRO A 66 -1.63 -8.21 28.03
#